data_AF-A0A1V2RLL1-F1
#
_entry.id   AF-A0A1V2RLL1-F1
#
_cell.length_a   1.000
_cell.length_b   1.000
_cell.length_c   1.000
_cell.angle_alpha   90.00
_cell.angle_beta   90.00
_cell.angle_gamma   90.00
#
_symmetry.space_group_name_H-M   'P 1'
#
loop_
_entity.id
_entity.type
_entity.pdbx_description
1 polymer ?
#
loop_
_entity_poly.entity_id
_entity_poly.type
_entity_poly.pdbx_seq_one_letter_code
_entity_poly.pdbx_strand_id
1 'polypeptide(L)'
;MEGEPHVKTNQRAGEWTIVHQRRQEIRSGQFEGIFLGNDRDRWMAGRMYTGTSRRDGFSPTGEWWYSTYCDQKNATENMREARAAYLRLSHTAEVSDSLFEQRAGEAIDRHLAGLVSLDGVHDLSAGWHVTDYRPPLDPVGGNTYLLPAQEAKYELLVYLRRTESSAGLAMMPPGMTLTLHEAYQKVIRATGPITFELGRYTYSLVHQGSYCDIGRFPRNPHPERGAGR
;
A
#
# COMPACT_ATOMS: atom_id res chain seq x y z
N MET A 1 16.93 13.27 22.52
CA MET A 1 16.39 11.93 22.22
C MET A 1 15.19 12.13 21.32
N GLU A 2 15.41 12.11 20.00
CA GLU A 2 14.35 12.24 19.02
C GLU A 2 13.64 10.88 18.91
N GLY A 3 12.48 10.78 19.54
CA GLY A 3 11.58 9.64 19.35
C GLY A 3 11.02 9.69 17.92
N GLU A 4 11.24 8.60 17.18
CA GLU A 4 10.69 8.39 15.84
C GLU A 4 9.23 8.89 15.75
N PRO A 5 8.83 9.53 14.64
CA PRO A 5 7.44 9.89 14.44
C PRO A 5 6.60 8.61 14.42
N HIS A 6 5.89 8.33 15.52
CA HIS A 6 4.93 7.24 15.63
C HIS A 6 3.83 7.44 14.58
N VAL A 7 3.92 6.71 13.48
CA VAL A 7 2.86 6.54 12.50
C VAL A 7 1.84 5.58 13.12
N LYS A 8 0.61 6.06 13.35
CA LYS A 8 -0.52 5.19 13.70
C LYS A 8 -1.18 4.73 12.41
N THR A 9 -1.28 3.42 12.24
CA THR A 9 -2.08 2.77 11.19
C THR A 9 -3.36 2.21 11.83
N ASN A 10 -4.47 2.25 11.10
CA ASN A 10 -5.75 1.59 11.42
C ASN A 10 -6.56 2.16 12.61
N GLN A 11 -6.42 3.44 12.94
CA GLN A 11 -7.36 4.12 13.84
C GLN A 11 -8.70 4.36 13.12
N ARG A 12 -9.84 4.27 13.84
CA ARG A 12 -11.15 4.68 13.31
C ARG A 12 -11.44 6.14 13.67
N ALA A 13 -12.00 6.89 12.72
CA ALA A 13 -12.52 8.25 12.91
C ALA A 13 -13.89 8.34 12.22
N GLY A 14 -14.97 8.21 13.00
CA GLY A 14 -16.30 7.94 12.45
C GLY A 14 -16.32 6.63 11.65
N GLU A 15 -16.83 6.67 10.42
CA GLU A 15 -16.84 5.53 9.50
C GLU A 15 -15.48 5.23 8.85
N TRP A 16 -14.53 6.16 8.93
CA TRP A 16 -13.28 6.09 8.19
C TRP A 16 -12.21 5.28 8.90
N THR A 17 -11.50 4.45 8.14
CA THR A 17 -10.23 3.87 8.57
C THR A 17 -9.11 4.85 8.25
N ILE A 18 -8.37 5.28 9.26
CA ILE A 18 -7.17 6.09 9.11
C ILE A 18 -6.02 5.19 8.70
N VAL A 19 -5.73 5.21 7.40
CA VAL A 19 -4.68 4.41 6.77
C VAL A 19 -3.30 4.91 7.17
N HIS A 20 -3.15 6.24 7.20
CA HIS A 20 -1.90 6.88 7.59
C HIS A 20 -2.19 8.25 8.17
N GLN A 21 -1.40 8.67 9.16
CA GLN A 21 -1.48 10.01 9.71
C GLN A 21 -0.11 10.52 10.15
N ARG A 22 0.03 11.85 10.16
CA ARG A 22 1.21 12.52 10.69
C ARG A 22 0.84 13.79 11.42
N ARG A 23 1.50 14.02 12.55
CA ARG A 23 1.45 15.26 13.33
C ARG A 23 2.84 15.78 13.61
N GLN A 24 3.00 17.09 13.59
CA GLN A 24 4.26 17.77 13.89
C GLN A 24 3.99 19.00 14.73
N GLU A 25 4.90 19.27 15.67
CA GLU A 25 4.90 20.51 16.43
C GLU A 25 5.39 21.65 15.54
N ILE A 26 4.55 22.67 15.35
CA ILE A 26 4.85 23.81 14.46
C ILE A 26 5.28 25.06 15.27
N ARG A 27 4.82 25.15 16.52
CA ARG A 27 5.16 26.20 17.49
C ARG A 27 5.14 25.56 18.87
N SER A 28 5.84 26.14 19.84
CA SER A 28 5.92 25.58 21.20
C SER A 28 4.54 25.22 21.74
N GLY A 29 4.27 23.92 21.85
CA GLY A 29 3.01 23.35 22.34
C GLY A 29 1.85 23.31 21.33
N GLN A 30 2.04 23.62 20.05
CA GLN A 30 1.02 23.55 19.00
C GLN A 30 1.38 22.52 17.93
N PHE A 31 0.49 21.56 17.73
CA PHE A 31 0.63 20.48 16.77
C PHE A 31 -0.36 20.62 15.62
N GLU A 32 0.15 20.54 14.40
CA GLU A 32 -0.67 20.32 13.21
C GLU A 32 -0.58 18.88 12.75
N GLY A 33 -1.56 18.45 11.96
CA GLY A 33 -1.51 17.14 11.36
C GLY A 33 -2.44 16.95 10.19
N ILE A 34 -2.16 15.88 9.49
CA ILE A 34 -2.90 15.43 8.32
C ILE A 34 -3.11 13.92 8.42
N PHE A 35 -4.13 13.44 7.73
CA PHE A 35 -4.40 12.01 7.62
C PHE A 35 -4.88 11.62 6.22
N LEU A 36 -4.72 10.34 5.92
CA LEU A 36 -5.28 9.64 4.78
C LEU A 36 -6.30 8.63 5.30
N GLY A 37 -7.54 8.75 4.84
CA GLY A 37 -8.67 7.92 5.25
C GLY A 37 -9.20 7.06 4.10
N ASN A 38 -9.67 5.87 4.43
CA ASN A 38 -10.39 4.98 3.52
C ASN A 38 -11.69 4.48 4.16
N ASP A 39 -12.76 4.50 3.36
CA ASP A 39 -14.00 3.78 3.63
C ASP A 39 -14.46 3.08 2.34
N ARG A 40 -14.29 1.76 2.30
CA ARG A 40 -14.56 0.92 1.12
C ARG A 40 -13.82 1.49 -0.12
N ASP A 41 -14.55 1.95 -1.12
CA ASP A 41 -14.02 2.50 -2.36
C ASP A 41 -13.77 4.02 -2.30
N ARG A 42 -14.18 4.65 -1.20
CA ARG A 42 -14.00 6.09 -0.95
C ARG A 42 -12.67 6.33 -0.26
N TRP A 43 -11.99 7.38 -0.68
CA TRP A 43 -10.74 7.83 -0.06
C TRP A 43 -10.84 9.31 0.28
N MET A 44 -10.08 9.74 1.28
CA MET A 44 -9.94 11.15 1.58
C MET A 44 -8.56 11.48 2.12
N ALA A 45 -8.14 12.72 1.90
CA ALA A 45 -7.04 13.32 2.62
C ALA A 45 -7.57 14.50 3.42
N GLY A 46 -7.22 14.59 4.70
CA GLY A 46 -7.73 15.63 5.57
C GLY A 46 -6.68 16.25 6.47
N ARG A 47 -7.00 17.44 6.96
CA ARG A 47 -6.26 18.14 8.00
C ARG A 47 -6.96 17.93 9.33
N MET A 48 -6.18 17.55 10.33
CA MET A 48 -6.60 17.41 11.71
C MET A 48 -6.80 18.79 12.35
N TYR A 49 -7.52 18.84 13.47
CA TYR A 49 -7.51 20.04 14.30
C TYR A 49 -6.10 20.31 14.85
N THR A 50 -5.76 21.59 14.95
CA THR A 50 -4.59 22.03 15.70
C THR A 50 -4.81 21.66 17.16
N GLY A 51 -3.81 21.02 17.76
CA GLY A 51 -3.91 20.56 19.14
C GLY A 51 -2.62 20.81 19.91
N THR A 52 -2.54 20.21 21.09
CA THR A 52 -1.43 20.37 22.03
C THR A 52 -0.54 19.14 22.11
N SER A 53 -0.87 18.09 21.36
CA SER A 53 -0.12 16.84 21.38
C SER A 53 -0.09 16.11 20.04
N ARG A 54 0.75 15.07 19.97
CA ARG A 54 0.78 14.13 18.84
C ARG A 54 -0.49 13.26 18.72
N ARG A 55 -1.46 13.38 19.65
CA ARG A 55 -2.61 12.44 19.75
C ARG A 55 -3.99 13.10 19.62
N ASP A 56 -4.10 14.43 19.75
CA ASP A 56 -5.36 15.16 19.87
C ASP A 56 -5.86 15.80 18.55
N GLY A 57 -5.69 15.09 17.43
CA GLY A 57 -6.01 15.64 16.10
C GLY A 57 -7.46 15.47 15.64
N PHE A 58 -8.20 14.58 16.28
CA PHE A 58 -9.61 14.34 15.99
C PHE A 58 -10.45 14.77 17.18
N SER A 59 -11.67 15.25 16.95
CA SER A 59 -12.62 15.51 18.02
C SER A 59 -12.99 14.21 18.76
N PRO A 60 -13.63 14.29 19.94
CA PRO A 60 -14.14 13.10 20.62
C PRO A 60 -15.15 12.27 19.79
N THR A 61 -15.82 12.89 18.81
CA THR A 61 -16.74 12.23 17.87
C THR A 61 -16.03 11.72 16.61
N GLY A 62 -14.72 11.96 16.48
CA GLY A 62 -13.92 11.55 15.33
C GLY A 62 -13.89 12.56 14.18
N GLU A 63 -14.35 13.80 14.40
CA GLU A 63 -14.33 14.87 13.40
C GLU A 63 -12.92 15.47 13.24
N TRP A 64 -12.71 16.17 12.14
CA TRP A 64 -11.46 16.81 11.76
C TRP A 64 -11.73 18.19 11.15
N TRP A 65 -10.67 18.94 10.83
CA TRP A 65 -10.83 20.32 10.40
C TRP A 65 -11.42 20.45 8.99
N TYR A 66 -10.79 19.84 7.99
CA TYR A 66 -11.34 19.73 6.63
C TYR A 66 -10.75 18.54 5.89
N SER A 67 -11.40 18.12 4.82
CA SER A 67 -10.93 17.05 3.94
C SER A 67 -11.27 17.30 2.47
N THR A 68 -10.47 16.68 1.60
CA THR A 68 -10.80 16.44 0.21
C THR A 68 -11.26 15.00 0.08
N TYR A 69 -12.50 14.80 -0.35
CA TYR A 69 -13.07 13.49 -0.62
C TYR A 69 -12.83 13.10 -2.08
N CYS A 70 -12.47 11.84 -2.29
CA CYS A 70 -12.29 11.21 -3.58
C CYS A 70 -13.22 9.99 -3.62
N ASP A 71 -14.38 10.17 -4.24
CA ASP A 71 -15.50 9.22 -4.24
C ASP A 71 -16.07 8.97 -5.66
N GLN A 72 -15.19 9.04 -6.67
CA GLN A 72 -15.52 8.68 -8.04
C GLN A 72 -15.76 7.16 -8.19
N LYS A 73 -16.19 6.74 -9.39
CA LYS A 73 -16.54 5.33 -9.67
C LYS A 73 -15.37 4.35 -9.54
N ASN A 74 -14.13 4.81 -9.66
CA ASN A 74 -12.94 3.96 -9.69
C ASN A 74 -12.15 4.10 -8.38
N ALA A 75 -12.18 3.06 -7.55
CA ALA A 75 -11.52 3.06 -6.23
C ALA A 75 -10.00 3.30 -6.31
N THR A 76 -9.35 2.84 -7.38
CA THR A 76 -7.90 3.02 -7.58
C THR A 76 -7.57 4.47 -7.94
N GLU A 77 -8.42 5.12 -8.72
CA GLU A 77 -8.30 6.54 -9.03
C GLU A 77 -8.54 7.39 -7.77
N ASN A 78 -9.59 7.08 -7.00
CA ASN A 78 -9.86 7.72 -5.71
C ASN A 78 -8.67 7.66 -4.76
N MET A 79 -8.05 6.48 -4.64
CA MET A 79 -6.84 6.27 -3.84
C MET A 79 -5.68 7.15 -4.32
N ARG A 80 -5.43 7.21 -5.62
CA ARG A 80 -4.34 8.02 -6.21
C ARG A 80 -4.58 9.52 -6.02
N GLU A 81 -5.80 9.98 -6.25
CA GLU A 81 -6.20 11.37 -6.02
C GLU A 81 -6.07 11.76 -4.54
N ALA A 82 -6.54 10.91 -3.63
CA ALA A 82 -6.43 11.13 -2.20
C ALA A 82 -4.96 11.12 -1.75
N ARG A 83 -4.13 10.21 -2.26
CA ARG A 83 -2.67 10.22 -2.00
C ARG A 83 -2.06 11.54 -2.48
N ALA A 84 -2.37 11.99 -3.69
CA ALA A 84 -1.86 13.26 -4.21
C ALA A 84 -2.31 14.47 -3.36
N ALA A 85 -3.58 14.49 -2.92
CA ALA A 85 -4.09 15.49 -2.00
C ALA A 85 -3.37 15.45 -0.65
N TYR A 86 -3.12 14.25 -0.11
CA TYR A 86 -2.40 14.04 1.15
C TYR A 86 -0.96 14.57 1.09
N LEU A 87 -0.26 14.32 -0.03
CA LEU A 87 1.07 14.88 -0.25
C LEU A 87 1.04 16.42 -0.33
N ARG A 88 0.09 17.01 -1.05
CA ARG A 88 -0.08 18.48 -1.09
C ARG A 88 -0.34 19.06 0.30
N LEU A 89 -1.26 18.46 1.07
CA LEU A 89 -1.57 18.88 2.43
C LEU A 89 -0.36 18.80 3.36
N SER A 90 0.54 17.83 3.13
CA SER A 90 1.74 17.67 3.96
C SER A 90 2.71 18.84 3.86
N HIS A 91 2.78 19.47 2.69
CA HIS A 91 3.59 20.66 2.50
C HIS A 91 2.93 21.89 3.12
N THR A 92 1.60 22.03 2.98
CA THR A 92 0.86 23.17 3.58
C THR A 92 0.86 23.13 5.10
N ALA A 93 0.86 21.96 5.71
CA ALA A 93 0.91 21.78 7.17
C ALA A 93 2.35 21.66 7.71
N GLU A 94 3.37 21.81 6.86
CA GLU A 94 4.80 21.67 7.22
C GLU A 94 5.13 20.35 7.95
N VAL A 95 4.43 19.27 7.59
CA VAL A 95 4.59 17.96 8.22
C VAL A 95 5.35 16.95 7.35
N SER A 96 5.84 17.33 6.17
CA SER A 96 6.57 16.43 5.28
C SER A 96 8.03 16.24 5.71
N ASP A 97 8.58 15.02 5.57
CA ASP A 97 10.04 14.76 5.56
C ASP A 97 10.44 13.99 4.29
N SER A 98 11.74 13.70 4.15
CA SER A 98 12.29 13.00 2.98
C SER A 98 11.73 11.61 2.74
N LEU A 99 11.11 10.97 3.75
CA LEU A 99 10.55 9.62 3.65
C LEU A 99 9.02 9.62 3.65
N PHE A 100 8.38 10.77 3.78
CA PHE A 100 6.94 10.87 3.98
C PHE A 100 6.16 10.28 2.82
N GLU A 101 6.55 10.60 1.59
CA GLU A 101 5.89 10.10 0.40
C GLU A 101 5.98 8.57 0.28
N GLN A 102 7.17 8.02 0.58
CA GLN A 102 7.40 6.58 0.58
C GLN A 102 6.53 5.91 1.65
N ARG A 103 6.56 6.40 2.89
CA ARG A 103 5.78 5.85 4.02
C ARG A 103 4.28 5.92 3.78
N ALA A 104 3.78 7.00 3.17
CA ALA A 104 2.38 7.12 2.79
C ALA A 104 1.99 6.06 1.75
N GLY A 105 2.84 5.82 0.75
CA GLY A 105 2.65 4.75 -0.23
C GLY A 105 2.64 3.37 0.42
N GLU A 106 3.62 3.07 1.26
CA GLU A 106 3.67 1.78 1.97
C GLU A 106 2.48 1.58 2.91
N ALA A 107 1.97 2.62 3.55
CA ALA A 107 0.78 2.51 4.40
C ALA A 107 -0.48 2.17 3.60
N ILE A 108 -0.63 2.73 2.40
CA ILE A 108 -1.69 2.34 1.45
C ILE A 108 -1.52 0.86 1.06
N ASP A 109 -0.31 0.47 0.64
CA ASP A 109 -0.02 -0.91 0.20
C ASP A 109 -0.32 -1.92 1.32
N ARG A 110 0.06 -1.61 2.57
CA ARG A 110 -0.23 -2.45 3.75
C ARG A 110 -1.73 -2.54 4.05
N HIS A 111 -2.44 -1.40 3.99
CA HIS A 111 -3.88 -1.37 4.20
C HIS A 111 -4.61 -2.23 3.17
N LEU A 112 -4.28 -2.07 1.89
CA LEU A 112 -4.85 -2.83 0.79
C LEU A 112 -4.55 -4.34 0.89
N ALA A 113 -3.33 -4.71 1.28
CA ALA A 113 -2.96 -6.11 1.48
C ALA A 113 -3.81 -6.80 2.56
N GLY A 114 -4.20 -6.04 3.60
CA GLY A 114 -4.98 -6.52 4.74
C GLY A 114 -6.50 -6.48 4.58
N LEU A 115 -7.05 -6.03 3.45
CA LEU A 115 -8.51 -5.95 3.25
C LEU A 115 -9.20 -7.33 3.19
N VAL A 116 -8.46 -8.37 2.81
CA VAL A 116 -8.95 -9.76 2.76
C VAL A 116 -8.08 -10.60 3.68
N SER A 117 -8.70 -11.33 4.62
CA SER A 117 -7.97 -12.24 5.51
C SER A 117 -7.28 -13.35 4.70
N LEU A 118 -6.05 -13.67 5.10
CA LEU A 118 -5.22 -14.74 4.55
C LEU A 118 -4.84 -15.76 5.62
N ASP A 119 -5.67 -15.90 6.65
CA ASP A 119 -5.48 -16.87 7.71
C ASP A 119 -5.39 -18.30 7.12
N GLY A 120 -4.32 -19.01 7.47
CA GLY A 120 -4.06 -20.37 6.97
C GLY A 120 -3.53 -20.45 5.53
N VAL A 121 -3.36 -19.33 4.82
CA VAL A 121 -2.73 -19.33 3.49
C VAL A 121 -1.23 -19.54 3.65
N HIS A 122 -0.68 -20.49 2.88
CA HIS A 122 0.75 -20.79 2.89
C HIS A 122 1.60 -19.58 2.50
N ASP A 123 2.87 -19.58 2.92
CA ASP A 123 3.83 -18.56 2.49
C ASP A 123 3.90 -18.47 0.94
N LEU A 124 4.07 -17.25 0.45
CA LEU A 124 4.11 -16.90 -0.97
C LEU A 124 5.35 -16.04 -1.26
N SER A 125 5.86 -16.12 -2.48
CA SER A 125 6.83 -15.19 -3.04
C SER A 125 6.09 -14.22 -3.97
N ALA A 126 6.36 -12.93 -3.81
CA ALA A 126 5.90 -11.90 -4.71
C ALA A 126 6.95 -11.63 -5.77
N GLY A 127 6.54 -11.46 -7.02
CA GLY A 127 7.45 -11.21 -8.13
C GLY A 127 6.90 -10.21 -9.13
N TRP A 128 7.81 -9.53 -9.82
CA TRP A 128 7.53 -8.78 -11.04
C TRP A 128 8.69 -8.89 -12.01
N HIS A 129 8.41 -8.84 -13.32
CA HIS A 129 9.44 -8.72 -14.34
C HIS A 129 8.90 -8.04 -15.60
N VAL A 130 9.80 -7.50 -16.41
CA VAL A 130 9.48 -6.98 -17.74
C VAL A 130 9.29 -8.14 -18.71
N THR A 131 8.09 -8.23 -19.27
CA THR A 131 7.71 -9.13 -20.35
C THR A 131 8.01 -8.42 -21.67
N ASP A 132 9.29 -8.31 -22.03
CA ASP A 132 9.66 -7.86 -23.38
C ASP A 132 9.55 -9.05 -24.36
N TYR A 133 8.90 -8.81 -25.50
CA TYR A 133 8.85 -9.76 -26.63
C TYR A 133 10.21 -9.96 -27.33
N ARG A 134 11.26 -9.25 -26.88
CA ARG A 134 12.66 -9.45 -27.27
C ARG A 134 13.46 -9.67 -26.00
N PRO A 135 14.33 -10.70 -25.93
CA PRO A 135 15.11 -10.95 -24.72
C PRO A 135 15.97 -9.70 -24.43
N PRO A 136 15.79 -9.05 -23.26
CA PRO A 136 16.73 -8.04 -22.84
C PRO A 136 18.08 -8.72 -22.53
N LEU A 137 19.17 -7.98 -22.69
CA LEU A 137 20.53 -8.45 -22.34
C LEU A 137 20.63 -8.79 -20.83
N ASP A 138 19.79 -8.18 -20.00
CA ASP A 138 19.64 -8.47 -18.57
C ASP A 138 18.15 -8.57 -18.19
N PRO A 139 17.71 -9.61 -17.46
CA PRO A 139 16.33 -9.71 -16.97
C PRO A 139 16.04 -8.59 -15.97
N VAL A 140 15.14 -7.66 -16.32
CA VAL A 140 14.67 -6.61 -15.41
C VAL A 140 13.48 -7.14 -14.62
N GLY A 141 13.67 -7.34 -13.32
CA GLY A 141 12.63 -7.81 -12.42
C GLY A 141 13.14 -8.03 -11.02
N GLY A 142 12.27 -8.54 -10.16
CA GLY A 142 12.63 -8.94 -8.81
C GLY A 142 11.59 -9.88 -8.23
N ASN A 143 12.04 -10.74 -7.32
CA ASN A 143 11.18 -11.59 -6.53
C ASN A 143 11.62 -11.56 -5.06
N THR A 144 10.67 -11.80 -4.18
CA THR A 144 10.94 -11.96 -2.75
C THR A 144 11.32 -13.41 -2.45
N TYR A 145 11.94 -13.63 -1.29
CA TYR A 145 11.86 -14.95 -0.63
C TYR A 145 10.40 -15.30 -0.33
N LEU A 146 10.15 -16.52 0.13
CA LEU A 146 8.86 -16.88 0.70
C LEU A 146 8.59 -16.01 1.95
N LEU A 147 7.44 -15.34 1.95
CA LEU A 147 6.94 -14.46 3.00
C LEU A 147 5.56 -14.96 3.45
N PRO A 148 5.11 -14.61 4.67
CA PRO A 148 3.70 -14.75 5.02
C PRO A 148 2.81 -14.16 3.92
N ALA A 149 1.69 -14.82 3.60
CA ALA A 149 0.89 -14.48 2.43
C ALA A 149 0.48 -12.98 2.36
N GLN A 150 0.19 -12.38 3.51
CA GLN A 150 -0.14 -10.95 3.60
C GLN A 150 1.06 -10.04 3.29
N GLU A 151 2.26 -10.41 3.71
CA GLU A 151 3.48 -9.67 3.41
C GLU A 151 3.88 -9.81 1.94
N ALA A 152 3.72 -11.00 1.34
CA ALA A 152 3.92 -11.19 -0.10
C ALA A 152 2.93 -10.33 -0.91
N LYS A 153 1.66 -10.29 -0.50
CA LYS A 153 0.65 -9.45 -1.13
C LYS A 153 0.96 -7.95 -1.01
N TYR A 154 1.49 -7.52 0.14
CA TYR A 154 2.01 -6.17 0.31
C TYR A 154 3.16 -5.86 -0.66
N GLU A 155 4.16 -6.74 -0.77
CA GLU A 155 5.29 -6.55 -1.69
C GLU A 155 4.83 -6.50 -3.16
N LEU A 156 3.82 -7.31 -3.53
CA LEU A 156 3.26 -7.25 -4.89
C LEU A 156 2.57 -5.92 -5.19
N LEU A 157 1.85 -5.34 -4.21
CA LEU A 157 1.26 -4.00 -4.33
C LEU A 157 2.34 -2.93 -4.45
N VAL A 158 3.45 -3.06 -3.70
CA VAL A 158 4.61 -2.17 -3.82
C VAL A 158 5.19 -2.23 -5.23
N TYR A 159 5.35 -3.42 -5.81
CA TYR A 159 5.81 -3.56 -7.21
C TYR A 159 4.85 -2.89 -8.18
N LEU A 160 3.55 -3.14 -8.06
CA LEU A 160 2.52 -2.56 -8.91
C LEU A 160 2.52 -1.02 -8.86
N ARG A 161 2.67 -0.44 -7.66
CA ARG A 161 2.76 1.02 -7.48
C ARG A 161 4.05 1.59 -8.08
N ARG A 162 5.19 0.93 -7.92
CA ARG A 162 6.48 1.40 -8.45
C ARG A 162 6.52 1.44 -9.98
N THR A 163 5.78 0.55 -10.63
CA THR A 163 5.71 0.46 -12.09
C THR A 163 4.55 1.26 -12.69
N GLU A 164 3.62 1.79 -11.86
CA GLU A 164 2.41 2.50 -12.32
C GLU A 164 2.69 3.72 -13.20
N SER A 165 3.82 4.39 -12.96
CA SER A 165 4.21 5.62 -13.66
C SER A 165 5.20 5.36 -14.81
N SER A 166 5.55 4.10 -15.04
CA SER A 166 6.52 3.73 -16.07
C SER A 166 5.88 3.77 -17.47
N ALA A 167 6.66 4.22 -18.46
CA ALA A 167 6.23 4.25 -19.87
C ALA A 167 5.76 2.89 -20.41
N GLY A 168 6.11 1.79 -19.73
CA GLY A 168 5.70 0.43 -20.08
C GLY A 168 4.20 0.14 -19.94
N LEU A 169 3.47 0.93 -19.16
CA LEU A 169 2.01 0.86 -19.09
C LEU A 169 1.31 1.65 -20.19
N ALA A 170 2.00 2.64 -20.78
CA ALA A 170 1.48 3.38 -21.93
C ALA A 170 1.58 2.58 -23.24
N MET A 171 2.50 1.61 -23.29
CA MET A 171 2.66 0.69 -24.42
C MET A 171 1.91 -0.61 -24.17
N MET A 172 0.59 -0.56 -24.03
CA MET A 172 -0.22 -1.79 -23.99
C MET A 172 -0.23 -2.43 -25.38
N PRO A 173 0.24 -3.68 -25.55
CA PRO A 173 0.11 -4.40 -26.81
C PRO A 173 -1.38 -4.52 -27.19
N PRO A 174 -1.72 -4.55 -28.49
CA PRO A 174 -3.08 -4.84 -28.92
C PRO A 174 -3.55 -6.18 -28.33
N GLY A 175 -4.68 -6.16 -27.59
CA GLY A 175 -5.25 -7.36 -26.96
C GLY A 175 -4.99 -7.50 -25.45
N MET A 176 -4.19 -6.62 -24.82
CA MET A 176 -4.17 -6.52 -23.36
C MET A 176 -5.44 -5.84 -22.84
N THR A 177 -6.14 -6.50 -21.93
CA THR A 177 -7.45 -6.08 -21.42
C THR A 177 -7.43 -5.56 -19.98
N LEU A 178 -6.38 -5.84 -19.20
CA LEU A 178 -6.37 -5.52 -17.77
C LEU A 178 -6.03 -4.05 -17.54
N THR A 179 -6.96 -3.31 -16.95
CA THR A 179 -6.73 -1.94 -16.48
C THR A 179 -5.94 -1.93 -15.17
N LEU A 180 -5.32 -0.79 -14.82
CA LEU A 180 -4.64 -0.62 -13.53
C LEU A 180 -5.59 -0.91 -12.36
N HIS A 181 -6.85 -0.48 -12.46
CA HIS A 181 -7.85 -0.74 -11.43
C HIS A 181 -8.10 -2.24 -11.24
N GLU A 182 -8.30 -2.97 -12.35
CA GLU A 182 -8.49 -4.42 -12.29
C GLU A 182 -7.25 -5.16 -11.78
N ALA A 183 -6.05 -4.68 -12.09
CA ALA A 183 -4.81 -5.21 -11.53
C ALA A 183 -4.75 -5.05 -10.01
N TYR A 184 -5.04 -3.85 -9.48
CA TYR A 184 -5.13 -3.65 -8.02
C TYR A 184 -6.22 -4.54 -7.40
N GLN A 185 -7.40 -4.62 -8.01
CA GLN A 185 -8.49 -5.48 -7.51
C GLN A 185 -8.09 -6.96 -7.53
N LYS A 186 -7.37 -7.42 -8.57
CA LYS A 186 -6.88 -8.79 -8.67
C LYS A 186 -5.91 -9.12 -7.54
N VAL A 187 -4.99 -8.21 -7.23
CA VAL A 187 -4.07 -8.38 -6.09
C VAL A 187 -4.84 -8.31 -4.76
N ILE A 188 -5.66 -7.29 -4.52
CA ILE A 188 -6.44 -7.09 -3.28
C ILE A 188 -7.34 -8.31 -2.98
N ARG A 189 -7.93 -8.94 -3.99
CA ARG A 189 -8.83 -10.10 -3.81
C ARG A 189 -8.11 -11.44 -3.80
N ALA A 190 -6.81 -11.48 -4.10
CA ALA A 190 -6.05 -12.72 -4.10
C ALA A 190 -6.02 -13.35 -2.69
N THR A 191 -6.41 -14.62 -2.63
CA THR A 191 -6.35 -15.49 -1.45
C THR A 191 -5.36 -16.65 -1.64
N GLY A 192 -4.47 -16.54 -2.63
CA GLY A 192 -3.52 -17.57 -3.02
C GLY A 192 -2.69 -17.12 -4.23
N PRO A 193 -2.00 -18.06 -4.90
CA PRO A 193 -1.18 -17.76 -6.07
C PRO A 193 -1.97 -17.09 -7.20
N ILE A 194 -1.37 -16.08 -7.82
CA ILE A 194 -1.91 -15.39 -8.98
C ILE A 194 -0.76 -15.01 -9.91
N THR A 195 -1.03 -14.99 -11.22
CA THR A 195 -0.13 -14.39 -12.22
C THR A 195 -0.97 -13.55 -13.17
N PHE A 196 -0.48 -12.38 -13.54
CA PHE A 196 -1.14 -11.52 -14.51
C PHE A 196 -0.16 -10.55 -15.19
N GLU A 197 -0.54 -10.14 -16.38
CA GLU A 197 0.15 -9.11 -17.14
C GLU A 197 -0.57 -7.77 -17.02
N LEU A 198 0.19 -6.69 -16.93
CA LEU A 198 -0.30 -5.32 -17.00
C LEU A 198 0.73 -4.49 -17.77
N GLY A 199 0.38 -4.08 -18.99
CA GLY A 199 1.33 -3.52 -19.96
C GLY A 199 2.49 -4.50 -20.19
N ARG A 200 3.72 -4.01 -20.30
CA ARG A 200 4.90 -4.88 -20.48
C ARG A 200 5.36 -5.63 -19.22
N TYR A 201 4.55 -5.74 -18.18
CA TYR A 201 4.99 -6.31 -16.90
C TYR A 201 4.16 -7.53 -16.53
N THR A 202 4.81 -8.59 -16.07
CA THR A 202 4.16 -9.71 -15.40
C THR A 202 4.36 -9.60 -13.90
N TYR A 203 3.28 -9.81 -13.16
CA TYR A 203 3.21 -9.80 -11.70
C TYR A 203 2.78 -11.17 -11.21
N SER A 204 3.35 -11.62 -10.10
CA SER A 204 3.02 -12.93 -9.54
C SER A 204 3.03 -13.00 -8.02
N LEU A 205 2.12 -13.80 -7.47
CA LEU A 205 2.21 -14.44 -6.16
C LEU A 205 2.33 -15.94 -6.42
N VAL A 206 3.36 -16.58 -5.90
CA VAL A 206 3.65 -17.99 -6.18
C VAL A 206 4.14 -18.74 -4.93
N HIS A 207 3.96 -20.06 -4.89
CA HIS A 207 4.54 -20.89 -3.83
C HIS A 207 6.02 -21.21 -4.08
N GLN A 208 6.50 -21.03 -5.31
CA GLN A 208 7.90 -21.26 -5.65
C GLN A 208 8.79 -20.16 -5.05
N GLY A 209 9.88 -20.59 -4.42
CA GLY A 209 10.87 -19.68 -3.87
C GLY A 209 11.69 -20.36 -2.77
N SER A 210 12.61 -19.60 -2.19
CA SER A 210 13.39 -20.05 -1.04
C SER A 210 12.91 -19.32 0.21
N TYR A 211 12.95 -19.99 1.36
CA TYR A 211 12.84 -19.30 2.64
C TYR A 211 14.13 -18.52 2.90
N CYS A 212 14.00 -17.32 3.47
CA CYS A 212 15.14 -16.61 4.01
C CYS A 212 15.47 -17.18 5.39
N ASP A 213 16.73 -17.53 5.62
CA ASP A 213 17.22 -18.10 6.90
C ASP A 213 17.15 -17.11 8.07
N ILE A 214 16.96 -15.83 7.79
CA ILE A 214 16.80 -14.78 8.79
C ILE A 214 15.32 -14.77 9.22
N GLY A 215 14.98 -15.59 10.22
CA GLY A 215 13.63 -15.84 10.71
C GLY A 215 12.91 -14.60 11.28
N ARG A 216 12.43 -13.72 10.42
CA ARG A 216 11.73 -12.48 10.80
C ARG A 216 10.22 -12.62 11.05
N PHE A 217 9.59 -13.71 10.62
CA PHE A 217 8.12 -13.83 10.63
C PHE A 217 7.64 -15.24 11.05
N PRO A 218 6.48 -15.35 11.74
CA PRO A 218 5.77 -16.62 11.90
C PRO A 218 5.45 -17.21 10.52
N ARG A 219 5.68 -18.51 10.33
CA ARG A 219 5.64 -19.17 9.01
C ARG A 219 4.44 -20.11 8.88
N ASN A 220 3.80 -20.12 7.71
CA ASN A 220 2.90 -21.20 7.33
C ASN A 220 3.67 -22.23 6.48
N PRO A 221 3.61 -23.53 6.81
CA PRO A 221 4.38 -24.55 6.10
C PRO A 221 3.97 -24.62 4.63
N HIS A 222 4.92 -24.80 3.71
CA HIS A 222 4.68 -24.92 2.27
C HIS A 222 3.65 -26.03 1.94
N PRO A 223 2.80 -25.89 0.90
CA PRO A 223 1.80 -26.91 0.53
C PRO A 223 2.42 -28.29 0.24
N GLU A 224 3.62 -28.34 -0.35
CA GLU A 224 4.35 -29.59 -0.60
C GLU A 224 5.04 -30.19 0.65
N ARG A 225 5.02 -29.50 1.80
CA ARG A 225 5.46 -30.04 3.09
C ARG A 225 4.32 -30.71 3.87
N GLY A 226 3.17 -30.97 3.24
CA GLY A 226 2.01 -31.57 3.88
C GLY A 226 2.31 -32.87 4.62
N ALA A 227 2.07 -32.85 5.94
CA ALA A 227 1.73 -33.99 6.80
C ALA A 227 2.59 -35.26 6.64
N GLY A 228 3.91 -35.13 6.71
CA GLY A 228 4.86 -36.21 6.42
C GLY A 228 5.96 -36.43 7.45
N ARG A 229 5.62 -36.47 8.74
CA ARG A 229 6.13 -37.34 9.83
C ARG A 229 5.91 -36.71 11.21
#